data_AF-A0A6H1FUZ1-F1
#
_entry.id   AF-A0A6H1FUZ1-F1
#
_cell.length_a   1.000
_cell.length_b   1.000
_cell.length_c   1.000
_cell.angle_alpha   90.00
_cell.angle_beta   90.00
_cell.angle_gamma   90.00
#
_symmetry.space_group_name_H-M   'P 1'
#
loop_
_entity.id
_entity.type
_entity.pdbx_description
1 polymer ?
#
loop_
_entity_poly.entity_id
_entity_poly.type
_entity_poly.pdbx_seq_one_letter_code
_entity_poly.pdbx_strand_id
1 'polypeptide(L)'
;MLKVIDLDAYYADQQRVHALIGSTSAPVPATPENISRTRLLRVQTGLRHILTEVIPQITDEQERQEVYLWVDGIFSITRFEEADAGRGGDDQ
;
A
#
# COMPACT_ATOMS: atom_id res chain seq x y z
N MET A 1 16.59 -24.63 -15.06
CA MET A 1 15.15 -24.88 -15.24
C MET A 1 14.45 -23.53 -15.15
N LEU A 2 14.03 -22.94 -16.29
CA LEU A 2 13.22 -21.72 -16.24
C LEU A 2 11.86 -22.09 -15.63
N LYS A 3 11.45 -21.44 -14.54
CA LYS A 3 10.06 -21.49 -14.10
C LYS A 3 9.22 -20.90 -15.24
N VAL A 4 8.38 -21.72 -15.85
CA VAL A 4 7.31 -21.22 -16.71
C VAL A 4 6.44 -20.36 -15.81
N ILE A 5 6.40 -19.06 -16.08
CA ILE A 5 5.52 -18.14 -15.37
C ILE A 5 4.14 -18.37 -15.96
N ASP A 6 3.22 -18.87 -15.13
CA ASP A 6 1.80 -18.87 -15.44
C ASP A 6 1.33 -17.40 -15.40
N LEU A 7 1.18 -16.81 -16.58
CA LEU A 7 0.80 -15.42 -16.75
C LEU A 7 -0.64 -15.18 -16.28
N ASP A 8 -1.52 -16.17 -16.43
CA ASP A 8 -2.92 -16.04 -16.02
C ASP A 8 -3.03 -15.98 -14.50
N ALA A 9 -2.30 -16.86 -13.81
CA ALA A 9 -2.19 -16.82 -12.34
C ALA A 9 -1.61 -15.49 -11.84
N TYR A 10 -0.57 -14.98 -12.51
CA TYR A 10 0.03 -13.70 -12.17
C TYR A 10 -0.97 -12.53 -12.28
N TYR A 11 -1.73 -12.45 -13.38
CA TYR A 11 -2.71 -11.39 -13.55
C TYR A 11 -3.88 -11.49 -12.57
N ALA A 12 -4.33 -12.70 -12.27
CA ALA A 12 -5.35 -12.93 -11.24
C ALA A 12 -4.86 -12.45 -9.86
N ASP A 13 -3.61 -12.72 -9.50
CA ASP A 13 -3.02 -12.25 -8.24
C ASP A 13 -2.93 -10.74 -8.18
N GLN A 14 -2.49 -10.09 -9.27
CA GLN A 14 -2.46 -8.62 -9.35
C GLN A 14 -3.86 -8.01 -9.21
N GLN A 15 -4.88 -8.61 -9.82
CA GLN A 15 -6.26 -8.14 -9.67
C GLN A 15 -6.75 -8.25 -8.21
N ARG A 16 -6.46 -9.36 -7.52
CA ARG A 16 -6.82 -9.52 -6.12
C ARG A 16 -6.16 -8.47 -5.23
N VAL A 17 -4.87 -8.21 -5.44
CA VAL A 17 -4.14 -7.16 -4.71
C VAL A 17 -4.73 -5.78 -5.01
N HIS A 18 -5.00 -5.46 -6.28
CA HIS A 18 -5.59 -4.18 -6.65
C HIS A 18 -7.00 -3.97 -6.09
N ALA A 19 -7.82 -5.02 -6.03
CA ALA A 19 -9.13 -4.96 -5.40
C ALA A 19 -9.02 -4.65 -3.90
N LEU A 20 -8.00 -5.19 -3.22
CA LEU A 20 -7.75 -4.93 -1.80
C LEU A 20 -7.32 -3.49 -1.52
N ILE A 21 -6.35 -2.99 -2.29
CA ILE A 21 -5.71 -1.69 -1.99
C ILE A 21 -6.40 -0.51 -2.70
N GLY A 22 -7.44 -0.76 -3.49
CA GLY A 22 -8.21 0.25 -4.20
C GLY A 22 -7.79 0.49 -5.65
N SER A 23 -8.62 1.27 -6.35
CA SER A 23 -8.63 1.46 -7.81
C SER A 23 -7.26 1.80 -8.40
N THR A 24 -6.91 1.14 -9.50
CA THR A 24 -5.75 1.46 -10.35
C THR A 24 -6.04 2.57 -11.36
N SER A 25 -7.29 3.05 -11.43
CA SER A 25 -7.70 4.07 -12.39
C SER A 25 -6.95 5.37 -12.11
N ALA A 26 -6.58 6.08 -13.18
CA ALA A 26 -5.98 7.39 -13.04
C ALA A 26 -6.98 8.34 -12.35
N PRO A 27 -6.54 9.14 -11.37
CA PRO A 27 -7.40 10.16 -10.76
C PRO A 27 -7.76 11.22 -11.80
N VAL A 28 -8.89 11.89 -11.58
CA VAL A 28 -9.34 13.02 -12.43
C VAL A 28 -9.38 14.28 -11.56
N PRO A 29 -8.58 15.33 -11.87
CA PRO A 29 -7.65 15.42 -13.00
C PRO A 29 -6.37 14.59 -12.78
N ALA A 30 -5.81 14.07 -13.88
CA ALA A 30 -4.64 13.18 -13.88
C ALA A 30 -3.32 13.96 -13.78
N THR A 31 -3.20 14.87 -12.81
CA THR A 31 -1.95 15.59 -12.55
C THR A 31 -0.93 14.67 -11.85
N PRO A 32 0.38 14.92 -12.00
CA PRO A 32 1.42 14.14 -11.30
C PRO A 32 1.21 14.04 -9.78
N GLU A 33 0.71 15.11 -9.15
CA GLU A 33 0.44 15.21 -7.72
C GLU A 33 -0.74 14.30 -7.34
N ASN A 34 -1.84 14.36 -8.10
CA ASN A 34 -3.00 13.51 -7.85
C ASN A 34 -2.69 12.04 -8.07
N ILE A 35 -1.89 11.71 -9.10
CA ILE A 35 -1.43 10.34 -9.34
C ILE A 35 -0.58 9.85 -8.17
N SER A 36 0.36 10.66 -7.70
CA SER A 36 1.22 10.33 -6.57
C SER A 36 0.42 10.15 -5.28
N ARG A 37 -0.52 11.07 -4.99
CA ARG A 37 -1.46 10.97 -3.86
C ARG A 37 -2.29 9.69 -3.92
N THR A 38 -2.84 9.36 -5.09
CA THR A 38 -3.62 8.12 -5.28
C THR A 38 -2.78 6.89 -5.01
N ARG A 39 -1.53 6.84 -5.49
CA ARG A 39 -0.60 5.73 -5.21
C ARG A 39 -0.31 5.61 -3.71
N LEU A 40 -0.06 6.73 -3.03
CA LEU A 40 0.20 6.77 -1.60
C LEU A 40 -0.99 6.25 -0.78
N LEU A 41 -2.22 6.67 -1.11
CA LEU A 41 -3.44 6.19 -0.45
C LEU A 41 -3.64 4.68 -0.60
N ARG A 42 -3.30 4.12 -1.77
CA ARG A 42 -3.35 2.67 -1.99
C ARG A 42 -2.32 1.93 -1.13
N VAL A 43 -1.10 2.45 -1.04
CA VAL A 43 -0.06 1.90 -0.14
C VAL A 43 -0.53 1.95 1.31
N GLN A 44 -1.06 3.08 1.78
CA GLN A 44 -1.63 3.20 3.13
C GLN A 44 -2.75 2.18 3.39
N THR A 45 -3.61 1.93 2.41
CA THR A 45 -4.68 0.93 2.51
C THR A 45 -4.11 -0.49 2.67
N GLY A 46 -3.11 -0.85 1.86
CA GLY A 46 -2.43 -2.15 1.97
C GLY A 46 -1.70 -2.33 3.30
N LEU A 47 -0.94 -1.32 3.74
CA LEU A 47 -0.23 -1.36 5.03
C LEU A 47 -1.20 -1.48 6.21
N ARG A 48 -2.32 -0.76 6.18
CA ARG A 48 -3.38 -0.89 7.19
C ARG A 48 -3.94 -2.31 7.22
N HIS A 49 -4.23 -2.90 6.06
CA HIS A 49 -4.70 -4.28 6.00
C HIS A 49 -3.67 -5.26 6.59
N ILE A 50 -2.37 -5.07 6.32
CA ILE A 50 -1.33 -5.90 6.91
C ILE A 50 -1.33 -5.77 8.45
N LEU A 51 -1.42 -4.55 8.97
CA LEU A 51 -1.46 -4.27 10.42
C LEU A 51 -2.67 -4.90 11.11
N THR A 52 -3.86 -4.84 10.49
CA THR A 52 -5.11 -5.24 11.17
C THR A 52 -5.55 -6.66 10.86
N GLU A 53 -5.23 -7.20 9.69
CA GLU A 53 -5.72 -8.50 9.25
C GLU A 53 -4.63 -9.56 9.14
N VAL A 54 -3.43 -9.20 8.68
CA VAL A 54 -2.37 -10.19 8.37
C VAL A 54 -1.50 -10.49 9.59
N ILE A 55 -0.91 -9.45 10.19
CA ILE A 55 -0.01 -9.58 11.34
C ILE A 55 -0.66 -10.34 12.51
N PRO A 56 -1.94 -10.10 12.89
CA PRO A 56 -2.57 -10.84 13.98
C PRO A 56 -2.66 -12.36 13.76
N GLN A 57 -2.56 -12.83 12.51
CA GLN A 57 -2.60 -14.26 12.18
C GLN A 57 -1.22 -14.93 12.28
N ILE A 58 -0.14 -14.18 12.48
CA ILE A 58 1.21 -14.73 12.66
C ILE A 58 1.26 -15.39 14.04
N THR A 59 1.48 -16.70 14.08
CA THR A 59 1.45 -17.48 15.32
C THR A 59 2.70 -17.32 16.16
N ASP A 60 3.85 -17.15 15.53
CA ASP A 60 5.10 -16.89 16.24
C ASP A 60 5.10 -15.46 16.80
N GLU A 61 5.25 -15.32 18.11
CA GLU A 61 5.17 -14.03 18.80
C GLU A 61 6.30 -13.09 18.39
N GLN A 62 7.52 -13.62 18.28
CA GLN A 62 8.70 -12.82 18.01
C GLN A 62 8.66 -12.30 16.58
N GLU A 63 8.35 -13.18 15.62
CA GLU A 63 8.15 -12.82 14.23
C GLU A 63 7.01 -11.81 14.08
N ARG A 64 5.88 -12.03 14.76
CA ARG A 64 4.74 -11.10 14.71
C ARG A 64 5.14 -9.71 15.19
N GLN A 65 5.85 -9.62 16.31
CA GLN A 65 6.29 -8.34 16.87
C GLN A 65 7.29 -7.63 15.94
N GLU A 66 8.22 -8.36 15.35
CA GLU A 66 9.21 -7.79 14.45
C GLU A 66 8.56 -7.26 13.17
N VAL A 67 7.67 -8.04 12.55
CA VAL A 67 6.91 -7.61 11.36
C VAL A 67 6.01 -6.41 11.70
N TYR A 68 5.38 -6.40 12.87
CA TYR A 68 4.58 -5.26 13.32
C TYR A 68 5.40 -3.96 13.35
N LEU A 69 6.58 -3.98 13.99
CA LEU A 69 7.42 -2.79 14.11
C LEU A 69 7.86 -2.25 12.75
N TRP A 70 8.19 -3.13 11.79
CA TRP A 70 8.55 -2.71 10.44
C TRP A 70 7.38 -2.07 9.70
N VAL A 71 6.22 -2.72 9.71
CA VAL A 71 5.04 -2.25 8.96
C VAL A 71 4.49 -0.96 9.57
N ASP A 72 4.46 -0.85 10.91
CA ASP A 72 4.03 0.37 11.61
C ASP A 72 4.96 1.56 11.32
N GLY A 73 6.28 1.32 11.29
CA GLY A 73 7.26 2.34 10.89
C GLY A 73 7.04 2.85 9.46
N ILE A 74 6.85 1.94 8.50
CA ILE A 74 6.57 2.31 7.10
C ILE A 74 5.23 3.03 6.98
N PHE A 75 4.18 2.53 7.65
CA PHE A 75 2.87 3.17 7.67
C PHE A 75 2.97 4.60 8.21
N SER A 76 3.69 4.81 9.31
CA SER A 76 3.93 6.13 9.89
C SER A 76 4.61 7.09 8.89
N ILE A 77 5.64 6.64 8.16
CA ILE A 77 6.28 7.43 7.10
C ILE A 77 5.24 7.86 6.05
N THR A 78 4.41 6.93 5.56
CA THR A 78 3.40 7.26 4.55
C THR A 78 2.35 8.27 5.03
N ARG A 79 2.09 8.34 6.35
CA ARG A 79 1.19 9.33 6.96
C ARG A 79 1.83 10.72 7.00
N PHE A 80 3.14 10.81 7.24
CA PHE A 80 3.86 12.08 7.19
C PHE A 80 3.89 12.66 5.78
N GLU A 81 4.21 11.84 4.77
CA GLU A 81 4.21 12.24 3.36
C GLU A 81 2.85 12.77 2.90
N GLU A 82 1.75 12.14 3.35
CA GLU A 82 0.40 12.63 3.06
C GLU A 82 0.12 13.99 3.72
N ALA A 83 0.55 14.17 4.97
CA ALA A 83 0.36 15.42 5.71
C ALA A 83 1.15 16.57 5.07
N ASP A 84 2.40 16.33 4.67
CA ASP A 84 3.24 17.33 4.00
C ASP A 84 2.67 17.72 2.63
N ALA A 85 2.15 16.75 1.88
CA ALA A 85 1.46 17.00 0.62
C ALA A 85 0.13 17.78 0.80
N GLY A 86 -0.47 17.76 2.00
CA GLY A 86 -1.63 18.58 2.34
C GLY A 86 -1.29 20.02 2.70
N ARG A 87 -0.09 20.26 3.25
CA ARG A 87 0.37 21.59 3.69
C ARG A 87 0.94 22.45 2.56
N GLY A 88 1.50 21.84 1.52
CA GLY A 88 2.03 22.56 0.35
C GLY A 88 0.96 23.17 -0.58
N GLY A 89 -0.33 22.99 -0.27
CA GLY A 89 -1.45 23.54 -1.05
C GLY A 89 -1.95 24.91 -0.61
N ASP A 90 -1.49 25.43 0.54
CA ASP A 90 -1.99 26.69 1.12
C ASP A 90 -1.12 27.92 0.76
N ASP A 91 0.00 27.73 0.06
CA ASP A 91 0.94 28.80 -0.34
C ASP A 91 0.84 29.18 -1.84
N GLN A 92 -0.28 28.93 -2.51
CA GLN A 92 -0.53 29.33 -3.92
C GLN A 92 -1.81 30.14 -4.12
#